data_AF-A0A2V5SZY1-F1
#
_entry.id   AF-A0A2V5SZY1-F1
#
_cell.length_a   1.000
_cell.length_b   1.000
_cell.length_c   1.000
_cell.angle_alpha   90.00
_cell.angle_beta   90.00
_cell.angle_gamma   90.00
#
_symmetry.space_group_name_H-M   'P 1'
#
loop_
_entity.id
_entity.type
_entity.pdbx_description
1 polymer ?
#
loop_
_entity_poly.entity_id
_entity_poly.type
_entity_poly.pdbx_seq_one_letter_code
_entity_poly.pdbx_strand_id
1 'polypeptide(L)'
;FAGPVFPFVCITIACGAVSGFHSLIASGTTPKMVRRESRIRSIGYGAMVTEMMVALMAMIAACVLQPGEYFAINSKGTPAEVVERVSASGFPITELQMTRLAADLGESTMFNRAGGAPTFAVGMAHMFARISAKPTALALWYHFAIMFEALFILTTIDAGTRVGRFLLQDFLGNLWRPLGNTRSWSANLFSSVLLVSAWGWFLYVGVIDPLGGINSLWPLFGLANQLLSVVALCLGTTILIKMHKAKYLFVTVLPLCFMCAVTFSAGYLKVFSQDPKLGFLNGARLLLREAAGIADPAKAANLVRQAGVWRLDALVALFFLVLVLLIVLGSARQWWQLLRGTRRVALHESEFVPISPAQLAQF
;
A
#
# COMPACT_ATOMS: atom_id res chain seq x y z
N PHE A 1 10.34 8.61 -9.96
CA PHE A 1 9.56 7.77 -10.90
C PHE A 1 9.79 8.31 -12.31
N ALA A 2 10.06 7.46 -13.31
CA ALA A 2 10.34 7.88 -14.69
C ALA A 2 9.09 7.94 -15.61
N GLY A 3 7.92 7.51 -15.12
CA GLY A 3 6.67 7.51 -15.89
C GLY A 3 5.90 8.84 -15.83
N PRO A 4 4.95 9.07 -16.75
CA PRO A 4 4.05 10.22 -16.69
C PRO A 4 3.22 10.23 -15.41
N VAL A 5 2.75 11.40 -14.96
CA VAL A 5 1.93 11.51 -13.74
C VAL A 5 0.70 10.62 -13.82
N PHE A 6 0.01 10.60 -14.96
CA PHE A 6 -1.09 9.67 -15.20
C PHE A 6 -0.61 8.53 -16.12
N PRO A 7 -0.90 7.25 -15.82
CA PRO A 7 -1.73 6.71 -14.72
C PRO A 7 -0.98 6.48 -13.39
N PHE A 8 0.31 6.81 -13.32
CA PHE A 8 1.19 6.37 -12.23
C PHE A 8 0.84 6.94 -10.85
N VAL A 9 0.22 8.11 -10.77
CA VAL A 9 -0.22 8.73 -9.52
C VAL A 9 -1.15 7.81 -8.73
N CYS A 10 -2.04 7.08 -9.41
CA CYS A 10 -2.98 6.17 -8.78
C CYS A 10 -2.33 4.89 -8.25
N ILE A 11 -1.20 4.44 -8.83
CA ILE A 11 -0.48 3.28 -8.29
C ILE A 11 0.62 3.67 -7.29
N THR A 12 1.11 4.92 -7.35
CA THR A 12 2.22 5.39 -6.51
C THR A 12 1.72 5.89 -5.16
N ILE A 13 0.62 6.66 -5.15
CA ILE A 13 -0.05 7.11 -3.93
C ILE A 13 -1.04 6.03 -3.50
N ALA A 14 -0.51 4.98 -2.89
CA ALA A 14 -1.33 3.92 -2.32
C ALA A 14 -2.26 4.51 -1.24
N CYS A 15 -3.49 4.01 -1.18
CA CYS A 15 -4.54 4.39 -0.24
C CYS A 15 -5.15 5.81 -0.40
N GLY A 16 -4.48 6.79 -1.01
CA GLY A 16 -4.96 8.18 -1.04
C GLY A 16 -6.12 8.50 -2.00
N ALA A 17 -6.24 7.80 -3.15
CA ALA A 17 -7.31 8.03 -4.13
C ALA A 17 -8.38 6.92 -4.10
N VAL A 18 -7.92 5.67 -4.10
CA VAL A 18 -8.72 4.44 -3.95
C VAL A 18 -7.81 3.38 -3.32
N SER A 19 -8.33 2.55 -2.42
CA SER A 19 -7.57 1.51 -1.70
C SER A 19 -8.24 0.14 -1.80
N GLY A 20 -7.59 -0.81 -2.47
CA GLY A 20 -8.01 -2.21 -2.43
C GLY A 20 -7.80 -2.83 -1.06
N PHE A 21 -6.70 -2.51 -0.37
CA PHE A 21 -6.41 -3.03 0.96
C PHE A 21 -7.49 -2.64 1.98
N HIS A 22 -7.98 -1.39 1.95
CA HIS A 22 -9.09 -0.98 2.83
C HIS A 22 -10.37 -1.79 2.57
N SER A 23 -10.64 -2.19 1.33
CA SER A 23 -11.77 -3.08 1.04
C SER A 23 -11.60 -4.49 1.62
N LEU A 24 -10.37 -5.03 1.65
CA LEU A 24 -10.07 -6.32 2.29
C LEU A 24 -10.20 -6.24 3.81
N ILE A 25 -9.65 -5.20 4.43
CA ILE A 25 -9.75 -5.03 5.89
C ILE A 25 -11.22 -4.80 6.27
N ALA A 26 -11.92 -3.91 5.56
CA ALA A 26 -13.33 -3.59 5.81
C ALA A 26 -14.29 -4.76 5.58
N SER A 27 -13.94 -5.75 4.74
CA SER A 27 -14.73 -6.97 4.56
C SER A 27 -14.29 -8.11 5.48
N GLY A 28 -13.02 -8.14 5.90
CA GLY A 28 -12.44 -9.23 6.68
C GLY A 28 -12.64 -9.09 8.19
N THR A 29 -12.29 -7.93 8.77
CA THR A 29 -12.27 -7.72 10.23
C THR A 29 -13.43 -6.87 10.71
N THR A 30 -13.76 -5.78 10.02
CA THR A 30 -14.80 -4.84 10.45
C THR A 30 -16.15 -5.53 10.71
N PRO A 31 -16.68 -6.42 9.84
CA PRO A 31 -17.98 -7.04 10.09
C PRO A 31 -17.97 -7.95 11.34
N LYS A 32 -16.81 -8.49 11.72
CA LYS A 32 -16.63 -9.32 12.91
C LYS A 32 -16.51 -8.51 14.20
N MET A 33 -16.17 -7.22 14.11
CA MET A 33 -16.05 -6.30 15.24
C MET A 33 -17.30 -5.43 15.42
N VAL A 34 -18.12 -5.30 14.37
CA VAL A 34 -19.34 -4.49 14.41
C VAL A 34 -20.45 -5.25 15.12
N ARG A 35 -20.91 -4.68 16.23
CA ARG A 35 -21.98 -5.24 17.08
C ARG A 35 -23.38 -5.13 16.47
N ARG A 36 -23.63 -4.13 15.62
CA ARG A 36 -24.95 -3.83 15.03
C ARG A 36 -24.80 -3.31 13.60
N GLU A 37 -25.58 -3.85 12.68
CA GLU A 37 -25.54 -3.47 11.26
C GLU A 37 -25.79 -1.98 11.03
N SER A 38 -26.67 -1.36 11.82
CA SER A 38 -26.97 0.08 11.74
C SER A 38 -25.75 0.99 11.97
N ARG A 39 -24.67 0.47 12.59
CA ARG A 39 -23.40 1.19 12.81
C ARG A 39 -22.45 1.12 11.62
N ILE A 40 -22.68 0.22 10.65
CA ILE A 40 -21.79 0.04 9.49
C ILE A 40 -21.63 1.37 8.74
N ARG A 41 -22.73 2.09 8.51
CA ARG A 41 -22.69 3.39 7.81
C ARG A 41 -21.84 4.42 8.55
N SER A 42 -22.03 4.58 9.86
CA SER A 42 -21.28 5.57 10.65
C SER A 42 -19.79 5.21 10.75
N ILE A 43 -19.48 3.91 10.91
CA ILE A 43 -18.10 3.44 11.03
C ILE A 43 -17.38 3.58 9.68
N GLY A 44 -17.99 3.11 8.59
CA GLY A 44 -17.40 3.20 7.25
C GLY A 44 -17.19 4.64 6.80
N TYR A 45 -18.22 5.50 6.95
CA TYR A 45 -18.09 6.92 6.60
C TYR A 45 -17.10 7.65 7.50
N GLY A 46 -17.18 7.44 8.82
CA GLY A 46 -16.27 8.05 9.78
C GLY A 46 -14.81 7.68 9.51
N ALA A 47 -14.53 6.42 9.20
CA ALA A 47 -13.19 5.95 8.85
C ALA A 47 -12.62 6.68 7.62
N MET A 48 -13.40 6.85 6.56
CA MET A 48 -12.96 7.58 5.36
C MET A 48 -12.72 9.07 5.64
N VAL A 49 -13.56 9.70 6.48
CA VAL A 49 -13.34 11.10 6.90
C VAL A 49 -12.05 11.23 7.71
N THR A 50 -11.79 10.32 8.66
CA THR A 50 -10.54 10.34 9.44
C THR A 50 -9.31 10.10 8.58
N GLU A 51 -9.40 9.19 7.59
CA GLU A 51 -8.31 8.94 6.64
C GLU A 51 -8.01 10.19 5.79
N MET A 52 -9.04 10.87 5.31
CA MET A 52 -8.91 12.14 4.60
C MET A 52 -8.23 13.20 5.46
N MET A 53 -8.58 13.31 6.74
CA MET A 53 -7.94 14.27 7.66
C MET A 53 -6.45 13.97 7.83
N VAL A 54 -6.07 12.70 7.99
CA VAL A 54 -4.64 12.31 8.08
C VAL A 54 -3.90 12.63 6.78
N ALA A 55 -4.51 12.36 5.62
CA ALA A 55 -3.91 12.71 4.33
C ALA A 55 -3.70 14.23 4.16
N LEU A 56 -4.66 15.04 4.60
CA LEU A 56 -4.52 16.50 4.61
C LEU A 56 -3.41 16.96 5.56
N MET A 57 -3.33 16.40 6.77
CA MET A 57 -2.26 16.70 7.72
C MET A 57 -0.88 16.38 7.15
N ALA A 58 -0.73 15.21 6.51
CA ALA A 58 0.54 14.80 5.88
C ALA A 58 0.96 15.76 4.75
N MET A 59 -0.01 16.21 3.94
CA MET A 59 0.24 17.18 2.88
C MET A 59 0.67 18.54 3.43
N ILE A 60 -0.03 19.03 4.46
CA ILE A 60 0.33 20.30 5.11
C ILE A 60 1.73 20.20 5.75
N ALA A 61 2.02 19.12 6.47
CA ALA A 61 3.33 18.89 7.08
C ALA A 61 4.46 18.90 6.04
N ALA A 62 4.24 18.30 4.87
CA ALA A 62 5.20 18.34 3.76
C ALA A 62 5.39 19.77 3.19
N CYS A 63 4.31 20.53 3.04
CA CYS A 63 4.34 21.91 2.51
C CYS A 63 4.96 22.94 3.47
N VAL A 64 5.06 22.63 4.76
CA VAL A 64 5.69 23.50 5.77
C VAL A 64 7.22 23.47 5.70
N LEU A 65 7.79 22.37 5.18
CA LEU A 65 9.24 22.20 5.08
C LEU A 65 9.84 23.03 3.96
N GLN A 66 11.06 23.51 4.17
CA GLN A 66 11.82 24.08 3.06
C GLN A 66 12.13 22.97 2.04
N PRO A 67 11.93 23.21 0.73
CA PRO A 67 12.20 22.19 -0.28
C PRO A 67 13.62 21.61 -0.21
N GLY A 68 14.62 22.43 0.10
CA GLY A 68 16.01 21.99 0.28
C GLY A 68 16.16 20.95 1.40
N GLU A 69 15.53 21.18 2.55
CA GLU A 69 15.51 20.23 3.68
C GLU A 69 14.74 18.96 3.30
N TYR A 70 13.57 19.11 2.67
CA TYR A 70 12.75 17.98 2.21
C TYR A 70 13.56 17.04 1.30
N PHE A 71 14.23 17.60 0.28
CA PHE A 71 15.01 16.79 -0.66
C PHE A 71 16.31 16.27 -0.04
N ALA A 72 16.94 17.00 0.87
CA ALA A 72 18.14 16.55 1.57
C ALA A 72 17.85 15.34 2.49
N ILE A 73 16.73 15.36 3.22
CA ILE A 73 16.27 14.23 4.05
C ILE A 73 16.02 12.99 3.19
N ASN A 74 15.41 13.18 2.02
CA ASN A 74 14.98 12.10 1.12
C ASN A 74 16.03 11.62 0.11
N SER A 75 17.24 12.18 0.14
CA SER A 75 18.31 11.82 -0.77
C SER A 75 19.30 10.86 -0.13
N LYS A 76 19.76 9.88 -0.91
CA LYS A 76 20.87 9.00 -0.54
C LYS A 76 22.20 9.61 -1.01
N GLY A 77 23.24 9.50 -0.17
CA GLY A 77 24.60 9.92 -0.47
C GLY A 77 25.35 10.46 0.74
N THR A 78 26.59 10.89 0.54
CA THR A 78 27.31 11.65 1.55
C THR A 78 26.70 13.06 1.71
N PRO A 79 26.86 13.73 2.86
CA PRO A 79 26.33 15.08 3.07
C PRO A 79 26.70 16.07 1.95
N ALA A 80 27.96 16.07 1.53
CA ALA A 80 28.46 16.93 0.46
C ALA A 80 27.78 16.65 -0.90
N GLU A 81 27.71 15.38 -1.31
CA GLU A 81 27.05 14.98 -2.57
C GLU A 81 25.55 15.33 -2.58
N VAL A 82 24.87 15.15 -1.44
CA VAL A 82 23.45 15.47 -1.31
C VAL A 82 23.24 16.98 -1.41
N VAL A 83 24.03 17.77 -0.68
CA VAL A 83 23.95 19.24 -0.70
C VAL A 83 24.21 19.79 -2.10
N GLU A 84 25.24 19.29 -2.78
CA GLU A 84 25.56 19.67 -4.15
C GLU A 84 24.40 19.36 -5.10
N ARG A 85 23.89 18.12 -5.07
CA ARG A 85 22.80 17.67 -5.96
C ARG A 85 21.51 18.44 -5.74
N VAL A 86 21.12 18.65 -4.48
CA VAL A 86 19.87 19.32 -4.12
C VAL A 86 19.95 20.82 -4.46
N SER A 87 21.08 21.45 -4.15
CA SER A 87 21.31 22.86 -4.50
C SER A 87 21.37 23.08 -6.02
N ALA A 88 22.03 22.19 -6.75
CA ALA A 88 22.06 22.21 -8.22
C ALA A 88 20.66 22.02 -8.85
N SER A 89 19.72 21.41 -8.13
CA SER A 89 18.33 21.24 -8.55
C SER A 89 17.46 22.49 -8.31
N GLY A 90 18.05 23.60 -7.85
CA GLY A 90 17.36 24.86 -7.59
C GLY A 90 16.84 25.03 -6.16
N PHE A 91 17.21 24.13 -5.24
CA PHE A 91 16.80 24.18 -3.84
C PHE A 91 18.02 24.35 -2.94
N PRO A 92 18.48 25.59 -2.68
CA PRO A 92 19.71 25.82 -1.94
C PRO A 92 19.61 25.26 -0.53
N ILE A 93 20.60 24.46 -0.14
CA ILE A 93 20.74 23.86 1.19
C ILE A 93 22.23 23.78 1.54
N THR A 94 22.56 23.79 2.83
CA THR A 94 23.95 23.68 3.31
C THR A 94 24.07 22.59 4.36
N GLU A 95 25.28 22.04 4.50
CA GLU A 95 25.58 21.06 5.56
C GLU A 95 25.34 21.66 6.95
N LEU A 96 25.66 22.94 7.15
CA LEU A 96 25.42 23.63 8.42
C LEU A 96 23.94 23.71 8.76
N GLN A 97 23.07 24.00 7.79
CA GLN A 97 21.61 23.99 8.00
C GLN A 97 21.11 22.62 8.42
N MET A 98 21.53 21.56 7.71
CA MET A 98 21.13 20.19 8.04
C MET A 98 21.69 19.71 9.38
N THR A 99 22.89 20.16 9.75
CA THR A 99 23.50 19.86 11.06
C THR A 99 22.73 20.54 12.19
N ARG A 100 22.32 21.80 12.01
CA ARG A 100 21.47 22.51 12.97
C ARG A 100 20.11 21.84 13.10
N LEU A 101 19.48 21.49 11.98
CA LEU A 101 18.22 20.76 11.97
C LEU A 101 18.32 19.45 12.76
N ALA A 102 19.38 18.67 12.55
CA ALA A 102 19.62 17.45 13.31
C ALA A 102 19.76 17.72 14.82
N ALA A 103 20.55 18.72 15.20
CA ALA A 103 20.73 19.12 16.60
C ALA A 103 19.41 19.57 17.26
N ASP A 104 18.62 20.39 16.57
CA ASP A 104 17.33 20.89 17.06
C ASP A 104 16.28 19.77 17.23
N LEU A 105 16.36 18.74 16.39
CA LEU A 105 15.52 17.54 16.46
C LEU A 105 16.01 16.53 17.51
N GLY A 106 17.23 16.68 18.03
CA GLY A 106 17.85 15.73 18.95
C GLY A 106 18.44 14.49 18.26
N GLU A 107 18.84 14.63 16.99
CA GLU A 107 19.31 13.54 16.13
C GLU A 107 20.76 13.75 15.70
N SER A 108 21.47 12.65 15.43
CA SER A 108 22.87 12.71 14.99
C SER A 108 23.02 13.21 13.56
N THR A 109 22.05 12.91 12.70
CA THR A 109 22.03 13.35 11.30
C THR A 109 20.62 13.25 10.74
N MET A 110 20.29 14.16 9.82
CA MET A 110 19.06 14.14 9.04
C MET A 110 19.29 13.78 7.56
N PHE A 111 20.53 13.51 7.16
CA PHE A 111 20.83 12.95 5.84
C PHE A 111 20.48 11.45 5.80
N ASN A 112 20.18 10.94 4.60
CA ASN A 112 19.86 9.52 4.35
C ASN A 112 18.64 8.96 5.11
N ARG A 113 17.81 9.81 5.70
CA ARG A 113 16.55 9.43 6.36
C ARG A 113 15.40 9.43 5.37
N ALA A 114 15.57 8.73 4.27
CA ALA A 114 14.61 8.75 3.17
C ALA A 114 13.30 8.06 3.56
N GLY A 115 12.18 8.73 3.27
CA GLY A 115 10.84 8.22 3.51
C GLY A 115 9.86 9.32 3.92
N GLY A 116 8.56 9.01 3.81
CA GLY A 116 7.51 9.92 4.24
C GLY A 116 7.50 10.17 5.74
N ALA A 117 7.85 9.17 6.56
CA ALA A 117 7.78 9.25 8.02
C ALA A 117 8.76 10.26 8.64
N PRO A 118 10.07 10.26 8.32
CA PRO A 118 11.00 11.27 8.84
C PRO A 118 10.58 12.68 8.44
N THR A 119 10.22 12.89 7.17
CA THR A 119 9.80 14.19 6.66
C THR A 119 8.49 14.68 7.28
N PHE A 120 7.50 13.79 7.42
CA PHE A 120 6.25 14.09 8.14
C PHE A 120 6.54 14.53 9.57
N ALA A 121 7.40 13.80 10.29
CA ALA A 121 7.75 14.12 11.66
C ALA A 121 8.42 15.49 11.79
N VAL A 122 9.34 15.86 10.89
CA VAL A 122 9.96 17.20 10.89
C VAL A 122 8.92 18.29 10.61
N GLY A 123 8.04 18.08 9.62
CA GLY A 123 6.97 19.03 9.29
C GLY A 123 6.01 19.26 10.47
N MET A 124 5.56 18.17 11.11
CA MET A 124 4.73 18.22 12.31
C MET A 124 5.45 18.89 13.48
N ALA A 125 6.75 18.63 13.66
CA ALA A 125 7.56 19.26 14.70
C ALA A 125 7.62 20.78 14.51
N HIS A 126 7.85 21.28 13.29
CA HIS A 126 7.82 22.72 13.01
C HIS A 126 6.44 23.34 13.26
N MET A 127 5.36 22.64 12.93
CA MET A 127 4.00 23.13 13.18
C MET A 127 3.71 23.24 14.68
N PHE A 128 3.96 22.19 15.46
CA PHE A 128 3.65 22.16 16.88
C PHE A 128 4.63 22.95 17.74
N ALA A 129 5.88 23.08 17.33
CA ALA A 129 6.86 23.93 18.00
C ALA A 129 6.46 25.41 17.93
N ARG A 130 5.74 25.87 16.89
CA ARG A 130 5.20 27.24 16.85
C ARG A 130 4.09 27.50 17.87
N ILE A 131 3.36 26.46 18.25
CA ILE A 131 2.29 26.53 19.25
C ILE A 131 2.88 26.39 20.66
N SER A 132 3.98 25.67 20.80
CA SER A 132 4.64 25.40 22.07
C SER A 132 5.72 26.43 22.37
N ALA A 133 5.54 27.24 23.41
CA ALA A 133 6.43 28.36 23.74
C ALA A 133 7.86 27.99 24.22
N LYS A 134 8.35 26.75 23.99
CA LYS A 134 9.65 26.27 24.50
C LYS A 134 10.57 25.77 23.39
N PRO A 135 11.90 26.06 23.45
CA PRO A 135 12.88 25.59 22.47
C PRO A 135 12.99 24.07 22.37
N THR A 136 12.80 23.35 23.48
CA THR A 136 12.85 21.88 23.52
C THR A 136 11.62 21.20 22.90
N ALA A 137 10.62 21.98 22.47
CA ALA A 137 9.40 21.44 21.87
C ALA A 137 9.67 20.74 20.55
N LEU A 138 10.67 21.19 19.77
CA LEU A 138 10.91 20.68 18.42
C LEU A 138 11.37 19.20 18.45
N ALA A 139 12.37 18.85 19.27
CA ALA A 139 12.78 17.48 19.49
C ALA A 139 11.65 16.60 20.07
N LEU A 140 10.88 17.11 21.04
CA LEU A 140 9.75 16.39 21.63
C LEU A 140 8.69 16.05 20.57
N TRP A 141 8.26 17.03 19.78
CA TRP A 141 7.23 16.85 18.77
C TRP A 141 7.70 15.97 17.62
N TYR A 142 8.98 16.05 17.25
CA TYR A 142 9.57 15.15 16.27
C TYR A 142 9.51 13.69 16.72
N HIS A 143 10.00 13.38 17.92
CA HIS A 143 9.99 12.02 18.45
C HIS A 143 8.58 11.51 18.71
N PHE A 144 7.66 12.37 19.12
CA PHE A 144 6.25 12.03 19.23
C PHE A 144 5.65 11.67 17.86
N ALA A 145 5.87 12.50 16.84
CA ALA A 145 5.31 12.28 15.50
C ALA A 145 5.88 11.01 14.83
N ILE A 146 7.19 10.76 14.95
CA ILE A 146 7.81 9.56 14.37
C ILE A 146 7.37 8.28 15.11
N MET A 147 7.18 8.34 16.43
CA MET A 147 6.65 7.22 17.22
C MET A 147 5.19 6.93 16.89
N PHE A 148 4.36 7.98 16.77
CA PHE A 148 2.97 7.85 16.36
C PHE A 148 2.85 7.15 15.00
N GLU A 149 3.66 7.59 14.03
CA GLU A 149 3.71 6.98 12.70
C GLU A 149 4.19 5.51 12.76
N ALA A 150 5.21 5.21 13.56
CA ALA A 150 5.68 3.84 13.74
C ALA A 150 4.59 2.92 14.35
N LEU A 151 3.83 3.42 15.34
CA LEU A 151 2.71 2.69 15.95
C LEU A 151 1.56 2.48 14.96
N PHE A 152 1.29 3.47 14.10
CA PHE A 152 0.30 3.36 13.04
C PHE A 152 0.64 2.26 12.03
N ILE A 153 1.91 2.20 11.59
CA ILE A 153 2.40 1.13 10.71
C ILE A 153 2.34 -0.23 11.42
N LEU A 154 2.75 -0.30 12.69
CA LEU A 154 2.73 -1.55 13.46
C LEU A 154 1.31 -2.11 13.60
N THR A 155 0.33 -1.25 13.85
CA THR A 155 -1.09 -1.63 13.93
C THR A 155 -1.61 -2.14 12.58
N THR A 156 -1.17 -1.51 11.48
CA THR A 156 -1.50 -1.95 10.12
C THR A 156 -0.94 -3.33 9.81
N ILE A 157 0.32 -3.60 10.19
CA ILE A 157 0.97 -4.90 10.00
C ILE A 157 0.27 -5.98 10.84
N ASP A 158 -0.09 -5.68 12.08
CA ASP A 158 -0.83 -6.61 12.95
C ASP A 158 -2.21 -6.97 12.36
N ALA A 159 -3.01 -5.97 11.98
CA ALA A 159 -4.30 -6.20 11.34
C ALA A 159 -4.16 -6.96 10.01
N GLY A 160 -3.17 -6.58 9.18
CA GLY A 160 -2.86 -7.23 7.91
C GLY A 160 -2.41 -8.68 8.08
N THR A 161 -1.62 -8.99 9.11
CA THR A 161 -1.17 -10.36 9.42
C THR A 161 -2.34 -11.23 9.88
N ARG A 162 -3.26 -10.68 10.67
CA ARG A 162 -4.48 -11.40 11.05
C ARG A 162 -5.35 -11.73 9.85
N VAL A 163 -5.59 -10.77 8.96
CA VAL A 163 -6.38 -10.98 7.73
C VAL A 163 -5.68 -11.93 6.78
N GLY A 164 -4.37 -11.74 6.56
CA GLY A 164 -3.56 -12.61 5.71
C GLY A 164 -3.58 -14.06 6.18
N ARG A 165 -3.63 -14.30 7.50
CA ARG A 165 -3.74 -15.66 8.03
C ARG A 165 -5.07 -16.30 7.65
N PHE A 166 -6.18 -15.56 7.76
CA PHE A 166 -7.48 -16.07 7.35
C PHE A 166 -7.52 -16.37 5.85
N LEU A 167 -7.00 -15.46 5.01
CA LEU A 167 -6.93 -15.68 3.57
C LEU A 167 -6.05 -16.89 3.21
N LEU A 168 -4.92 -17.06 3.89
CA LEU A 168 -4.03 -18.21 3.71
C LEU A 168 -4.72 -19.51 4.13
N GLN A 169 -5.45 -19.52 5.24
CA GLN A 169 -6.21 -20.69 5.69
C GLN A 169 -7.35 -21.04 4.73
N ASP A 170 -8.06 -20.04 4.20
CA ASP A 170 -9.11 -20.24 3.20
C ASP A 170 -8.51 -20.83 1.91
N PHE A 171 -7.35 -20.34 1.48
CA PHE A 171 -6.63 -20.89 0.33
C PHE A 171 -6.16 -22.32 0.57
N LEU A 172 -5.46 -22.57 1.69
CA LEU A 172 -4.95 -23.90 2.06
C LEU A 172 -6.07 -24.90 2.33
N GLY A 173 -7.24 -24.44 2.81
CA GLY A 173 -8.42 -25.27 3.02
C GLY A 173 -8.97 -25.89 1.73
N ASN A 174 -8.77 -25.22 0.59
CA ASN A 174 -9.12 -25.77 -0.73
C ASN A 174 -8.16 -26.89 -1.18
N LEU A 175 -6.90 -26.87 -0.71
CA LEU A 175 -5.91 -27.92 -0.99
C LEU A 175 -6.03 -29.08 0.00
N TRP A 176 -6.17 -28.77 1.30
CA TRP A 176 -6.31 -29.74 2.37
C TRP A 176 -7.25 -29.22 3.47
N ARG A 177 -8.45 -29.82 3.55
CA ARG A 177 -9.56 -29.40 4.43
C ARG A 177 -9.18 -29.12 5.90
N PRO A 178 -8.29 -29.89 6.56
CA PRO A 178 -7.89 -29.62 7.94
C PRO A 178 -7.17 -28.28 8.14
N LEU A 179 -6.44 -27.79 7.13
CA LEU A 179 -5.71 -26.50 7.21
C LEU A 179 -6.64 -25.28 7.15
N GLY A 180 -7.83 -25.44 6.57
CA GLY A 180 -8.87 -24.41 6.57
C GLY A 180 -9.66 -24.32 7.89
N ASN A 181 -9.41 -25.22 8.85
CA ASN A 181 -10.12 -25.19 10.12
C ASN A 181 -9.57 -24.12 11.06
N THR A 182 -10.23 -22.96 11.08
CA THR A 182 -9.88 -21.81 11.94
C THR A 182 -10.03 -22.07 13.44
N ARG A 183 -10.65 -23.17 13.85
CA ARG A 183 -10.72 -23.61 15.26
C ARG A 183 -9.56 -24.50 15.67
N SER A 184 -8.82 -25.08 14.72
CA SER A 184 -7.69 -25.96 15.02
C SER A 184 -6.47 -25.13 15.44
N TRP A 185 -5.95 -25.40 16.63
CA TRP A 185 -4.76 -24.71 17.13
C TRP A 185 -3.52 -24.97 16.26
N SER A 186 -3.35 -26.20 15.75
CA SER A 186 -2.22 -26.56 14.89
C SER A 186 -2.28 -25.88 13.52
N ALA A 187 -3.46 -25.81 12.89
CA ALA A 187 -3.64 -25.13 11.62
C ALA A 187 -3.43 -23.62 11.75
N ASN A 188 -3.91 -23.03 12.86
CA ASN A 188 -3.70 -21.62 13.18
C ASN A 188 -2.22 -21.31 13.41
N LEU A 189 -1.52 -22.13 14.21
CA LEU A 189 -0.09 -21.95 14.48
C LEU A 189 0.72 -22.05 13.18
N PHE A 190 0.49 -23.10 12.40
CA PHE A 190 1.17 -23.31 11.13
C PHE A 190 0.99 -22.12 10.17
N SER A 191 -0.25 -21.68 9.97
CA SER A 191 -0.56 -20.57 9.07
C SER A 191 0.01 -19.24 9.57
N SER A 192 0.05 -19.04 10.90
CA SER A 192 0.67 -17.86 11.51
C SER A 192 2.18 -17.84 11.31
N VAL A 193 2.85 -18.96 11.60
CA VAL A 193 4.30 -19.09 11.42
C VAL A 193 4.67 -18.88 9.95
N LEU A 194 3.92 -19.47 9.02
CA LEU A 194 4.18 -19.31 7.59
C LEU A 194 4.05 -17.83 7.17
N LEU A 195 2.99 -17.15 7.60
CA LEU A 195 2.75 -15.77 7.21
C LEU A 195 3.75 -14.80 7.85
N VAL A 196 4.07 -14.97 9.13
CA VAL A 196 5.08 -14.14 9.82
C VAL A 196 6.46 -14.39 9.23
N SER A 197 6.79 -15.63 8.88
CA SER A 197 8.04 -15.97 8.19
C SER A 197 8.10 -15.33 6.79
N ALA A 198 6.97 -15.29 6.07
CA ALA A 198 6.90 -14.59 4.79
C ALA A 198 7.14 -13.08 4.95
N TRP A 199 6.54 -12.43 5.96
CA TRP A 199 6.85 -11.02 6.29
C TRP A 199 8.32 -10.82 6.65
N GLY A 200 8.89 -11.71 7.45
CA GLY A 200 10.32 -11.68 7.83
C GLY A 200 11.24 -11.85 6.62
N TRP A 201 10.90 -12.75 5.69
CA TRP A 201 11.60 -12.92 4.42
C TRP A 201 11.51 -11.67 3.55
N PHE A 202 10.32 -11.06 3.42
CA PHE A 202 10.14 -9.80 2.71
C PHE A 202 10.99 -8.68 3.30
N LEU A 203 11.06 -8.57 4.63
CA LEU A 203 11.92 -7.60 5.31
C LEU A 203 13.40 -7.88 5.05
N TYR A 204 13.83 -9.14 5.14
CA TYR A 204 15.19 -9.55 4.84
C TYR A 204 15.59 -9.16 3.41
N VAL A 205 14.79 -9.52 2.41
CA VAL A 205 15.01 -9.15 1.00
C VAL A 205 15.07 -7.63 0.83
N GLY A 206 14.18 -6.90 1.51
CA GLY A 206 14.14 -5.44 1.42
C GLY A 206 15.38 -4.74 2.01
N VAL A 207 16.00 -5.33 3.03
CA VAL A 207 17.23 -4.81 3.67
C VAL A 207 18.48 -5.13 2.85
N ILE A 208 18.56 -6.32 2.25
CA ILE A 208 19.74 -6.71 1.46
C ILE A 208 19.73 -6.15 0.03
N ASP A 209 18.58 -5.66 -0.47
CA ASP A 209 18.49 -5.06 -1.80
C ASP A 209 19.25 -3.72 -1.84
N PRO A 210 20.29 -3.57 -2.69
CA PRO A 210 21.05 -2.33 -2.82
C PRO A 210 20.19 -1.12 -3.22
N LEU A 211 19.08 -1.34 -3.93
CA LEU A 211 18.16 -0.28 -4.30
C LEU A 211 17.26 0.16 -3.13
N GLY A 212 17.30 -0.57 -2.01
CA GLY A 212 16.41 -0.47 -0.86
C GLY A 212 15.02 -0.94 -1.28
N GLY A 213 14.57 -2.10 -0.76
CA GLY A 213 13.45 -2.89 -1.28
C GLY A 213 12.17 -2.13 -1.65
N ILE A 214 11.97 -0.93 -1.13
CA ILE A 214 10.97 0.06 -1.60
C ILE A 214 11.01 0.24 -3.13
N ASN A 215 12.16 0.43 -3.77
CA ASN A 215 12.22 0.72 -5.21
C ASN A 215 11.80 -0.47 -6.09
N SER A 216 12.02 -1.69 -5.61
CA SER A 216 11.67 -2.94 -6.30
C SER A 216 10.23 -3.37 -5.96
N LEU A 217 9.83 -3.31 -4.69
CA LEU A 217 8.55 -3.83 -4.19
C LEU A 217 7.40 -2.84 -4.33
N TRP A 218 7.64 -1.53 -4.16
CA TRP A 218 6.56 -0.53 -4.15
C TRP A 218 5.77 -0.47 -5.47
N PRO A 219 6.39 -0.57 -6.66
CA PRO A 219 5.64 -0.62 -7.91
C PRO A 219 4.67 -1.81 -8.00
N LEU A 220 5.07 -2.99 -7.52
CA LEU A 220 4.21 -4.17 -7.47
C LEU A 220 3.12 -4.03 -6.42
N PHE A 221 3.46 -3.54 -5.23
CA PHE A 221 2.51 -3.30 -4.16
C PHE A 221 1.41 -2.34 -4.60
N GLY A 222 1.79 -1.21 -5.21
CA GLY A 222 0.87 -0.22 -5.75
C GLY A 222 -0.06 -0.79 -6.81
N LEU A 223 0.50 -1.56 -7.76
CA LEU A 223 -0.30 -2.23 -8.80
C LEU A 223 -1.28 -3.25 -8.20
N ALA A 224 -0.81 -4.14 -7.32
CA ALA A 224 -1.62 -5.17 -6.69
C ALA A 224 -2.75 -4.57 -5.84
N ASN A 225 -2.46 -3.50 -5.09
CA ASN A 225 -3.46 -2.79 -4.29
C ASN A 225 -4.59 -2.22 -5.16
N GLN A 226 -4.28 -1.68 -6.33
CA GLN A 226 -5.33 -1.14 -7.22
C GLN A 226 -6.10 -2.23 -7.98
N LEU A 227 -5.42 -3.33 -8.34
CA LEU A 227 -6.09 -4.51 -8.89
C LEU A 227 -7.09 -5.13 -7.90
N LEU A 228 -6.76 -5.11 -6.61
CA LEU A 228 -7.68 -5.54 -5.56
C LEU A 228 -8.89 -4.61 -5.42
N SER A 229 -8.71 -3.30 -5.62
CA SER A 229 -9.84 -2.36 -5.67
C SER A 229 -10.79 -2.67 -6.83
N VAL A 230 -10.26 -3.03 -8.01
CA VAL A 230 -11.07 -3.49 -9.14
C VAL A 230 -11.94 -4.68 -8.75
N VAL A 231 -11.37 -5.68 -8.06
CA VAL A 231 -12.12 -6.85 -7.56
C VAL A 231 -13.21 -6.44 -6.57
N ALA A 232 -12.90 -5.52 -5.64
CA ALA A 232 -13.87 -5.03 -4.66
C ALA A 232 -15.03 -4.28 -5.31
N LEU A 233 -14.76 -3.48 -6.34
CA LEU A 233 -15.79 -2.80 -7.12
C LEU A 233 -16.64 -3.79 -7.91
N CYS A 234 -16.04 -4.83 -8.50
CA CYS A 234 -16.78 -5.93 -9.13
C CYS A 234 -17.71 -6.64 -8.12
N LEU A 235 -17.24 -6.90 -6.91
CA LEU A 235 -18.05 -7.48 -5.85
C LEU A 235 -19.21 -6.55 -5.48
N GLY A 236 -18.93 -5.26 -5.26
CA GLY A 236 -19.93 -4.24 -4.95
C GLY A 236 -21.03 -4.13 -6.02
N THR A 237 -20.66 -4.10 -7.29
CA THR A 237 -21.61 -4.12 -8.42
C THR A 237 -22.46 -5.40 -8.39
N THR A 238 -21.84 -6.56 -8.15
CA THR A 238 -22.56 -7.84 -8.08
C THR A 238 -23.60 -7.83 -6.95
N ILE A 239 -23.25 -7.31 -5.78
CA ILE A 239 -24.16 -7.20 -4.63
C ILE A 239 -25.33 -6.26 -4.96
N LEU A 240 -25.08 -5.10 -5.56
CA LEU A 240 -26.15 -4.16 -5.95
C LEU A 240 -27.15 -4.78 -6.92
N ILE A 241 -26.68 -5.58 -7.89
CA ILE A 241 -27.57 -6.30 -8.81
C ILE A 241 -28.42 -7.33 -8.07
N LYS A 242 -27.80 -8.12 -7.18
CA LYS A 242 -28.52 -9.14 -6.39
C LYS A 242 -29.54 -8.53 -5.42
N MET A 243 -29.31 -7.30 -4.94
CA MET A 243 -30.25 -6.54 -4.11
C MET A 243 -31.36 -5.84 -4.92
N HIS A 244 -31.46 -6.09 -6.24
CA HIS A 244 -32.39 -5.40 -7.14
C HIS A 244 -32.22 -3.86 -7.16
N LYS A 245 -31.02 -3.36 -6.84
CA LYS A 245 -30.67 -1.94 -6.78
C LYS A 245 -30.01 -1.45 -8.08
N ALA A 246 -30.52 -1.90 -9.23
CA ALA A 246 -29.93 -1.64 -10.55
C ALA A 246 -29.78 -0.14 -10.87
N LYS A 247 -30.68 0.72 -10.37
CA LYS A 247 -30.59 2.18 -10.53
C LYS A 247 -29.34 2.82 -9.92
N TYR A 248 -28.67 2.15 -8.97
CA TYR A 248 -27.47 2.64 -8.29
C TYR A 248 -26.18 2.03 -8.83
N LEU A 249 -26.23 1.27 -9.94
CA LEU A 249 -25.04 0.58 -10.46
C LEU A 249 -23.91 1.55 -10.84
N PHE A 250 -24.26 2.75 -11.30
CA PHE A 250 -23.28 3.78 -11.68
C PHE A 250 -22.30 4.10 -10.55
N VAL A 251 -22.72 4.00 -9.28
CA VAL A 251 -21.88 4.27 -8.09
C VAL A 251 -20.67 3.34 -8.02
N THR A 252 -20.79 2.12 -8.56
CA THR A 252 -19.70 1.14 -8.54
C THR A 252 -19.06 0.95 -9.92
N VAL A 253 -19.87 0.97 -10.98
CA VAL A 253 -19.39 0.76 -12.36
C VAL A 253 -18.53 1.91 -12.88
N LEU A 254 -18.89 3.17 -12.55
CA LEU A 254 -18.09 4.31 -13.02
C LEU A 254 -16.67 4.31 -12.41
N PRO A 255 -16.49 4.18 -11.08
CA PRO A 255 -15.17 3.98 -10.50
C PRO A 255 -14.47 2.72 -11.00
N LEU A 256 -15.21 1.63 -11.24
CA LEU A 256 -14.63 0.39 -11.79
C LEU A 256 -13.99 0.60 -13.15
N CYS A 257 -14.70 1.24 -14.08
CA CYS A 257 -14.19 1.54 -15.42
C CYS A 257 -12.94 2.43 -15.34
N PHE A 258 -12.97 3.45 -14.49
CA PHE A 258 -11.81 4.31 -14.26
C PHE A 258 -10.61 3.53 -13.70
N MET A 259 -10.81 2.73 -12.65
CA MET A 259 -9.75 1.92 -12.04
C MET A 259 -9.22 0.89 -13.02
N CYS A 260 -10.07 0.23 -13.81
CA CYS A 260 -9.62 -0.66 -14.87
C CYS A 260 -8.73 0.10 -15.88
N ALA A 261 -9.18 1.24 -16.41
CA ALA A 261 -8.40 1.99 -17.38
C ALA A 261 -7.01 2.38 -16.83
N VAL A 262 -6.97 2.92 -15.61
CA VAL A 262 -5.75 3.38 -14.94
C VAL A 262 -4.82 2.22 -14.59
N THR A 263 -5.34 1.18 -13.94
CA THR A 263 -4.53 0.08 -13.42
C THR A 263 -4.00 -0.81 -14.55
N PHE A 264 -4.82 -1.10 -15.57
CA PHE A 264 -4.35 -1.90 -16.72
C PHE A 264 -3.36 -1.11 -17.60
N SER A 265 -3.58 0.18 -17.83
CA SER A 265 -2.60 1.00 -18.58
C SER A 265 -1.28 1.16 -17.81
N ALA A 266 -1.34 1.39 -16.49
CA ALA A 266 -0.16 1.46 -15.63
C ALA A 266 0.62 0.14 -15.60
N GLY A 267 -0.10 -0.98 -15.44
CA GLY A 267 0.48 -2.32 -15.46
C GLY A 267 1.14 -2.64 -16.81
N TYR A 268 0.48 -2.30 -17.92
CA TYR A 268 1.05 -2.45 -19.26
C TYR A 268 2.36 -1.66 -19.42
N LEU A 269 2.36 -0.38 -19.03
CA LEU A 269 3.57 0.45 -19.08
C LEU A 269 4.68 -0.09 -18.18
N LYS A 270 4.35 -0.61 -16.99
CA LYS A 270 5.34 -1.21 -16.08
C LYS A 270 5.96 -2.49 -16.62
N VAL A 271 5.23 -3.30 -17.37
CA VAL A 271 5.78 -4.54 -17.93
C VAL A 271 6.53 -4.26 -19.24
N PHE A 272 5.95 -3.46 -20.14
CA PHE A 272 6.36 -3.39 -21.55
C PHE A 272 6.96 -2.05 -22.00
N SER A 273 7.07 -1.03 -21.12
CA SER A 273 7.64 0.26 -21.54
C SER A 273 9.05 0.11 -22.11
N GLN A 274 9.34 0.88 -23.16
CA GLN A 274 10.66 0.96 -23.78
C GLN A 274 11.69 1.66 -22.90
N ASP A 275 11.25 2.57 -22.02
CA ASP A 275 12.13 3.21 -21.06
C ASP A 275 12.59 2.18 -20.01
N PRO A 276 13.89 1.84 -19.93
CA PRO A 276 14.41 0.86 -18.98
C PRO A 276 14.25 1.29 -17.52
N LYS A 277 14.04 2.58 -17.24
CA LYS A 277 13.72 3.06 -15.88
C LYS A 277 12.27 2.78 -15.48
N LEU A 278 11.41 2.47 -16.44
CA LEU A 278 9.98 2.23 -16.21
C LEU A 278 9.58 0.77 -16.45
N GLY A 279 10.01 0.17 -17.56
CA GLY A 279 9.60 -1.16 -18.01
C GLY A 279 10.47 -2.26 -17.40
N PHE A 280 9.85 -3.19 -16.68
CA PHE A 280 10.53 -4.29 -15.99
C PHE A 280 11.34 -5.17 -16.95
N LEU A 281 10.80 -5.51 -18.11
CA LEU A 281 11.49 -6.37 -19.08
C LEU A 281 12.72 -5.69 -19.70
N ASN A 282 12.59 -4.41 -20.05
CA ASN A 282 13.67 -3.64 -20.68
C ASN A 282 14.72 -3.20 -19.66
N GLY A 283 14.33 -2.85 -18.44
CA GLY A 283 15.27 -2.59 -17.35
C GLY A 283 16.06 -3.84 -16.97
N ALA A 284 15.43 -5.02 -16.91
CA ALA A 284 16.15 -6.27 -16.71
C ALA A 284 17.17 -6.55 -17.83
N ARG A 285 16.85 -6.23 -19.08
CA ARG A 285 17.80 -6.35 -20.20
C ARG A 285 18.95 -5.36 -20.07
N LEU A 286 18.70 -4.13 -19.65
CA LEU A 286 19.73 -3.13 -19.42
C LEU A 286 20.68 -3.58 -18.30
N LEU A 287 20.14 -4.00 -17.16
CA LEU A 287 20.93 -4.49 -16.02
C LEU A 287 21.84 -5.67 -16.40
N LEU A 288 21.37 -6.59 -17.26
CA LEU A 288 22.20 -7.70 -17.75
C LEU A 288 23.30 -7.24 -18.69
N ARG A 289 23.03 -6.24 -19.55
CA ARG A 289 24.05 -5.64 -20.42
C ARG A 289 25.12 -4.92 -19.61
N GLU A 290 24.70 -4.17 -18.59
CA GLU A 290 25.62 -3.49 -17.67
C GLU A 290 26.45 -4.51 -16.87
N ALA A 291 25.83 -5.58 -16.38
CA ALA A 291 26.54 -6.64 -15.66
C ALA A 291 27.63 -7.30 -16.51
N ALA A 292 27.40 -7.47 -17.82
CA ALA A 292 28.38 -8.03 -18.74
C ALA A 292 29.58 -7.09 -19.00
N GLY A 293 29.42 -5.79 -18.79
CA GLY A 293 30.46 -4.78 -18.99
C GLY A 293 31.29 -4.44 -17.73
N ILE A 294 30.92 -4.98 -16.56
CA ILE A 294 31.58 -4.68 -15.29
C ILE A 294 32.62 -5.75 -14.96
N ALA A 295 33.86 -5.31 -14.69
CA ALA A 295 34.96 -6.18 -14.30
C ALA A 295 34.85 -6.71 -12.86
N ASP A 296 34.18 -5.96 -11.97
CA ASP A 296 33.97 -6.35 -10.57
C ASP A 296 32.89 -7.45 -10.47
N PRO A 297 33.26 -8.70 -10.10
CA PRO A 297 32.34 -9.82 -10.11
C PRO A 297 31.21 -9.67 -9.07
N ALA A 298 31.46 -8.97 -7.96
CA ALA A 298 30.45 -8.76 -6.91
C ALA A 298 29.37 -7.79 -7.39
N LYS A 299 29.77 -6.70 -8.06
CA LYS A 299 28.83 -5.73 -8.65
C LYS A 299 28.06 -6.35 -9.82
N ALA A 300 28.72 -7.10 -10.70
CA ALA A 300 28.06 -7.80 -11.79
C ALA A 300 27.01 -8.80 -11.26
N ALA A 301 27.33 -9.59 -10.24
CA ALA A 301 26.39 -10.53 -9.63
C ALA A 301 25.16 -9.83 -9.01
N ASN A 302 25.35 -8.64 -8.43
CA ASN A 302 24.23 -7.85 -7.89
C ASN A 302 23.29 -7.36 -8.99
N LEU A 303 23.81 -6.87 -10.11
CA LEU A 303 22.99 -6.44 -11.25
C LEU A 303 22.24 -7.62 -11.89
N VAL A 304 22.87 -8.79 -12.01
CA VAL A 304 22.20 -10.02 -12.48
C VAL A 304 21.06 -10.40 -11.54
N ARG A 305 21.27 -10.32 -10.23
CA ARG A 305 20.23 -10.58 -9.22
C ARG A 305 19.06 -9.60 -9.37
N GLN A 306 19.35 -8.31 -9.51
CA GLN A 306 18.31 -7.27 -9.73
C GLN A 306 17.53 -7.51 -11.03
N ALA A 307 18.21 -7.90 -12.11
CA ALA A 307 17.55 -8.27 -13.36
C ALA A 307 16.62 -9.49 -13.18
N GLY A 308 17.01 -10.46 -12.35
CA GLY A 308 16.18 -11.58 -11.95
C GLY A 308 14.90 -11.14 -11.21
N VAL A 309 15.04 -10.24 -10.25
CA VAL A 309 13.90 -9.65 -9.51
C VAL A 309 12.95 -8.93 -10.48
N TRP A 310 13.46 -8.09 -11.37
CA TRP A 310 12.63 -7.35 -12.34
C TRP A 310 11.87 -8.28 -13.29
N ARG A 311 12.47 -9.42 -13.69
CA ARG A 311 11.78 -10.44 -14.50
C ARG A 311 10.67 -11.13 -13.70
N LEU A 312 10.93 -11.46 -12.44
CA LEU A 312 9.91 -12.01 -11.55
C LEU A 312 8.76 -11.02 -11.37
N ASP A 313 9.07 -9.74 -11.16
CA ASP A 313 8.08 -8.68 -11.00
C ASP A 313 7.23 -8.52 -12.26
N ALA A 314 7.83 -8.60 -13.45
CA ALA A 314 7.10 -8.60 -14.71
C ALA A 314 6.11 -9.78 -14.81
N LEU A 315 6.56 -10.98 -14.41
CA LEU A 315 5.72 -12.19 -14.42
C LEU A 315 4.57 -12.08 -13.43
N VAL A 316 4.83 -11.63 -12.20
CA VAL A 316 3.82 -11.44 -11.16
C VAL A 316 2.81 -10.36 -11.56
N ALA A 317 3.28 -9.24 -12.11
CA ALA A 317 2.41 -8.18 -12.60
C ALA A 317 1.49 -8.67 -13.71
N LEU A 318 2.03 -9.39 -14.70
CA LEU A 318 1.24 -9.96 -15.80
C LEU A 318 0.22 -10.98 -15.27
N PHE A 319 0.63 -11.85 -14.36
CA PHE A 319 -0.26 -12.82 -13.73
C PHE A 319 -1.44 -12.14 -13.03
N PHE A 320 -1.21 -11.10 -12.22
CA PHE A 320 -2.28 -10.35 -11.56
C PHE A 320 -3.19 -9.63 -12.56
N LEU A 321 -2.64 -9.01 -13.60
CA LEU A 321 -3.43 -8.35 -14.64
C LEU A 321 -4.36 -9.34 -15.35
N VAL A 322 -3.85 -10.50 -15.75
CA VAL A 322 -4.65 -11.55 -16.39
C VAL A 322 -5.73 -12.08 -15.45
N LEU A 323 -5.38 -12.38 -14.20
CA LEU A 323 -6.32 -12.88 -13.21
C LEU A 323 -7.48 -11.90 -12.99
N VAL A 324 -7.17 -10.62 -12.79
CA VAL A 324 -8.21 -9.60 -12.58
C VAL A 324 -9.01 -9.34 -13.85
N LEU A 325 -8.41 -9.41 -15.04
CA LEU A 325 -9.15 -9.32 -16.30
C LEU A 325 -10.19 -10.43 -16.40
N LEU A 326 -9.82 -11.67 -16.07
CA LEU A 326 -10.74 -12.81 -16.05
C LEU A 326 -11.89 -12.59 -15.05
N ILE A 327 -11.60 -12.04 -13.86
CA ILE A 327 -12.62 -11.68 -12.87
C ILE A 327 -13.57 -10.62 -13.44
N VAL A 328 -13.06 -9.54 -14.02
CA VAL A 328 -13.87 -8.45 -14.59
C VAL A 328 -14.79 -8.99 -15.70
N LEU A 329 -14.25 -9.77 -16.64
CA LEU A 329 -15.02 -10.38 -17.73
C LEU A 329 -16.06 -11.38 -17.20
N GLY A 330 -15.67 -12.20 -16.22
CA GLY A 330 -16.57 -13.15 -15.55
C GLY A 330 -17.72 -12.44 -14.83
N SER A 331 -17.42 -11.36 -14.10
CA SER A 331 -18.40 -10.52 -13.43
C SER A 331 -19.33 -9.84 -14.42
N ALA A 332 -18.81 -9.23 -15.49
CA ALA A 332 -19.62 -8.60 -16.54
C ALA A 332 -20.61 -9.60 -17.18
N ARG A 333 -20.14 -10.83 -17.48
CA ARG A 333 -21.00 -11.91 -17.96
C ARG A 333 -22.10 -12.26 -16.95
N GLN A 334 -21.78 -12.37 -15.67
CA GLN A 334 -22.78 -12.66 -14.63
C GLN A 334 -23.80 -11.53 -14.50
N TRP A 335 -23.37 -10.27 -14.52
CA TRP A 335 -24.26 -9.11 -14.42
C TRP A 335 -25.25 -9.08 -15.58
N TRP A 336 -24.77 -9.33 -16.80
CA TRP A 336 -25.62 -9.45 -17.98
C TRP A 336 -26.68 -10.54 -17.85
N GLN A 337 -26.29 -11.71 -17.36
CA GLN A 337 -27.21 -12.85 -17.17
C GLN A 337 -28.27 -12.56 -16.10
N LEU A 338 -27.89 -11.91 -15.00
CA LEU A 338 -28.79 -11.54 -13.91
C LEU A 338 -29.77 -10.45 -14.33
N LEU A 339 -29.29 -9.42 -15.04
CA LEU A 339 -30.14 -8.33 -15.53
C LEU A 339 -31.13 -8.78 -16.61
N ARG A 340 -30.75 -9.77 -17.43
CA ARG A 340 -31.64 -10.39 -18.43
C ARG A 340 -32.59 -11.45 -17.84
N GLY A 341 -32.48 -11.78 -16.55
CA GLY A 341 -33.30 -12.81 -15.91
C GLY A 341 -32.96 -14.25 -16.32
N THR A 342 -31.90 -14.47 -17.12
CA THR A 342 -31.46 -15.81 -17.55
C THR A 342 -30.86 -16.66 -16.43
N ARG A 343 -30.49 -16.03 -15.31
CA ARG A 343 -29.94 -16.69 -14.13
C ARG A 343 -30.67 -16.20 -12.88
N ARG A 344 -31.05 -17.13 -12.00
CA ARG A 344 -31.68 -16.79 -10.71
C ARG A 344 -30.65 -16.27 -9.72
N VAL A 345 -31.07 -15.32 -8.89
CA VAL A 345 -30.25 -14.80 -7.78
C VAL A 345 -30.14 -15.89 -6.71
N ALA A 346 -28.90 -16.31 -6.43
CA ALA A 346 -28.59 -17.15 -5.28
C ALA A 346 -27.89 -16.31 -4.20
N LEU A 347 -28.43 -16.36 -2.99
CA LEU A 347 -27.92 -15.69 -1.80
C LEU A 347 -27.33 -16.74 -0.85
N HIS A 348 -26.18 -16.40 -0.26
CA HIS A 348 -25.50 -17.20 0.77
C HIS A 348 -25.36 -16.35 2.03
N GLU A 349 -26.48 -15.85 2.52
CA GLU A 349 -26.51 -15.05 3.75
C GLU A 349 -26.33 -15.98 4.95
N SER A 350 -25.62 -15.50 5.96
CA SER A 350 -25.54 -16.15 7.26
C SER A 350 -26.92 -16.17 7.92
N GLU A 351 -27.23 -17.26 8.61
CA GLU A 351 -28.49 -17.38 9.35
C GLU A 351 -28.65 -16.23 10.36
N PHE A 352 -29.87 -15.68 10.45
CA PHE A 352 -30.18 -14.62 11.39
C PHE A 352 -30.10 -15.17 12.83
N VAL A 353 -29.21 -14.60 13.64
CA VAL A 353 -29.08 -14.96 15.05
C VAL A 353 -29.76 -13.87 15.90
N PRO A 354 -30.92 -14.16 16.54
CA PRO A 354 -31.58 -13.21 17.42
C PRO A 354 -30.74 -12.95 18.67
N ILE A 355 -30.63 -11.67 19.05
CA ILE A 355 -29.94 -11.24 20.28
C ILE A 355 -30.86 -11.54 21.47
N SER A 356 -30.33 -12.21 22.51
CA SER A 356 -31.10 -12.49 23.71
C SER A 356 -31.33 -11.23 24.56
N PRO A 357 -32.41 -11.15 25.37
CA PRO A 357 -32.63 -10.02 26.28
C PRO A 357 -31.45 -9.76 27.23
N ALA A 358 -30.74 -10.81 27.66
CA ALA A 358 -29.55 -10.70 28.51
C ALA A 358 -28.36 -10.07 27.77
N GLN A 359 -28.17 -10.37 26.48
CA GLN A 359 -27.17 -9.70 25.64
C GLN A 359 -27.58 -8.24 25.37
N LEU A 360 -28.88 -7.97 25.23
CA LEU A 360 -29.44 -6.63 25.07
C LEU A 360 -29.24 -5.74 26.31
N ALA A 361 -29.20 -6.32 27.51
CA ALA A 361 -28.94 -5.61 28.76
C ALA A 361 -27.45 -5.22 28.96
N GLN A 362 -26.53 -5.84 28.21
CA GLN A 362 -25.10 -5.49 28.21
C GLN A 362 -24.79 -4.33 27.24
N PHE A 363 -25.81 -3.73 26.62
CA PHE A 363 -25.70 -2.85 25.46
C PHE A 363 -26.31 -1.48 25.65
#